data_AF-A0A1R0WV00-F1
#
_entry.id   AF-A0A1R0WV00-F1
#
_cell.length_a   1.000
_cell.length_b   1.000
_cell.length_c   1.000
_cell.angle_alpha   90.00
_cell.angle_beta   90.00
_cell.angle_gamma   90.00
#
_symmetry.space_group_name_H-M   'P 1'
#
loop_
_entity.id
_entity.type
_entity.pdbx_description
1 polymer ?
#
loop_
_entity_poly.entity_id
_entity_poly.type
_entity_poly.pdbx_seq_one_letter_code
_entity_poly.pdbx_strand_id
1 'polypeptide(L)'
;MIFDRTKLVDSLPETPMVKDSLMEWTPLGTAEQLGTYELRMTLKQDGKSPQYDSYYFTVLDPKSISAGQSPIAFLGNDGMMMYIGDYRGNRILDFSNAGYRGGGVEIPNIPVKSTVLPLDGDATERIQVAIDQLAKRPLDKNGFRGAILLKKGRYEIGGTLFIKASGIVLRGEGQDKEGTILYGTGVKQRNLVEIGENADLMLDSNSKRMISDLYVPSGSRTFHVEDGNAYRVGDQIIVLRIGDKNWIHEIGMDNIYKRPGGTVTQWSPFNLDFDRVITAIVGNAITVDAPLANAIELQWGGGEIYKYTDHARIQQVGVENMRVESDFDPSIIDIKMDNDTTDPYYADEKHAERFVVFNSVKNGWVRDVTGYHLSYSLVQMKRYSKWITVQDCQMYDMISMVTGGRRYVIHQMGQLNLAQRIYTETARHAFTVDSWVPGPNVFLDGEAVNNYNTSEPHHRWSVGGLFDNIKAPISIRDRAWLGSGHGWAGANYVTWNTQGELTLQRPPTAQNYAIGHVGSKVPGLVPNDYDPRPREDGYWCSCGQHVVINSLYKQQLMERLGRNALSNIKK
;
A
#
# COMPACT_ATOMS: atom_id res chain seq x y z
N MET A 1 -13.21 -0.21 -32.22
CA MET A 1 -13.09 1.26 -32.28
C MET A 1 -11.70 1.66 -31.83
N ILE A 2 -11.00 2.53 -32.53
CA ILE A 2 -9.70 3.08 -32.10
C ILE A 2 -9.94 4.51 -31.62
N PHE A 3 -9.47 4.81 -30.41
CA PHE A 3 -9.54 6.13 -29.83
C PHE A 3 -8.13 6.70 -29.62
N ASP A 4 -7.94 7.98 -29.94
CA ASP A 4 -6.88 8.81 -29.34
C ASP A 4 -7.48 9.55 -28.14
N ARG A 5 -7.13 9.09 -26.94
CA ARG A 5 -7.69 9.52 -25.65
C ARG A 5 -9.22 9.42 -25.60
N THR A 6 -9.94 10.41 -26.14
CA THR A 6 -11.41 10.49 -26.15
C THR A 6 -12.00 10.57 -27.56
N LYS A 7 -11.19 10.80 -28.59
CA LYS A 7 -11.65 10.99 -29.97
C LYS A 7 -11.57 9.67 -30.73
N LEU A 8 -12.69 9.26 -31.35
CA LEU A 8 -12.71 8.14 -32.28
C LEU A 8 -11.88 8.52 -33.53
N VAL A 9 -10.86 7.73 -33.84
CA VAL A 9 -10.00 7.94 -35.01
C VAL A 9 -10.27 6.93 -36.12
N ASP A 10 -10.67 5.71 -35.77
CA ASP A 10 -11.06 4.69 -36.74
C ASP A 10 -12.03 3.68 -36.10
N SER A 11 -12.77 2.92 -36.90
CA SER A 11 -13.70 1.91 -36.43
C SER A 11 -13.67 0.67 -37.32
N LEU A 12 -13.39 -0.48 -36.71
CA LEU A 12 -13.67 -1.78 -37.31
C LEU A 12 -15.20 -1.92 -37.48
N PRO A 13 -15.71 -2.22 -38.69
CA PRO A 13 -17.13 -2.51 -38.89
C PRO A 13 -17.55 -3.76 -38.12
N GLU A 14 -18.81 -3.83 -37.70
CA GLU A 14 -19.38 -5.01 -37.06
C GLU A 14 -19.23 -6.21 -37.99
N THR A 15 -18.45 -7.21 -37.53
CA THR A 15 -18.08 -8.35 -38.36
C THR A 15 -18.48 -9.65 -37.65
N PRO A 16 -19.32 -10.49 -38.28
CA PRO A 16 -19.67 -11.79 -37.73
C PRO A 16 -18.45 -12.70 -37.63
N MET A 17 -18.27 -13.32 -36.46
CA MET A 17 -17.20 -14.28 -36.21
C MET A 17 -17.82 -15.64 -35.85
N VAL A 18 -17.19 -16.72 -36.33
CA VAL A 18 -17.51 -18.09 -35.90
C VAL A 18 -16.34 -18.67 -35.10
N LYS A 19 -16.61 -19.71 -34.31
CA LYS A 19 -15.56 -20.39 -33.54
C LYS A 19 -14.42 -20.81 -34.48
N ASP A 20 -13.18 -20.62 -34.03
CA ASP A 20 -11.95 -20.98 -34.74
C ASP A 20 -11.71 -20.20 -36.05
N SER A 21 -12.48 -19.14 -36.32
CA SER A 21 -12.19 -18.21 -37.42
C SER A 21 -11.06 -17.24 -37.06
N LEU A 22 -10.18 -16.99 -38.02
CA LEU A 22 -9.17 -15.94 -37.96
C LEU A 22 -9.69 -14.74 -38.77
N MET A 23 -9.64 -13.56 -38.17
CA MET A 23 -9.86 -12.31 -38.87
C MET A 23 -8.60 -11.46 -38.74
N GLU A 24 -8.05 -11.07 -39.88
CA GLU A 24 -7.03 -10.04 -39.94
C GLU A 24 -7.70 -8.71 -40.24
N TRP A 25 -7.38 -7.70 -39.44
CA TRP A 25 -7.81 -6.34 -39.69
C TRP A 25 -6.62 -5.41 -39.52
N THR A 26 -6.39 -4.58 -40.52
CA THR A 26 -5.42 -3.49 -40.47
C THR A 26 -6.19 -2.18 -40.40
N PRO A 27 -6.03 -1.39 -39.33
CA PRO A 27 -6.62 -0.05 -39.27
C PRO A 27 -6.21 0.78 -40.48
N LEU A 28 -7.14 1.58 -41.02
CA LEU A 28 -6.85 2.44 -42.16
C LEU A 28 -6.20 3.74 -41.65
N GLY A 29 -4.96 3.98 -42.07
CA GLY A 29 -4.22 5.22 -41.78
C GLY A 29 -2.88 5.00 -41.10
N THR A 30 -2.19 6.10 -40.83
CA THR A 30 -0.93 6.18 -40.09
C THR A 30 -1.20 6.80 -38.73
N ALA A 31 -0.59 6.26 -37.67
CA ALA A 31 -0.70 6.84 -36.34
C ALA A 31 0.23 8.07 -36.25
N GLU A 32 -0.16 9.16 -36.89
CA GLU A 32 0.65 10.39 -37.03
C GLU A 32 0.58 11.30 -35.80
N GLN A 33 -0.48 11.18 -34.99
CA GLN A 33 -0.64 12.00 -33.78
C GLN A 33 0.07 11.34 -32.61
N LEU A 34 0.87 12.11 -31.89
CA LEU A 34 1.50 11.66 -30.65
C LEU A 34 0.42 11.42 -29.58
N GLY A 35 0.47 10.28 -28.93
CA GLY A 35 -0.52 9.91 -27.93
C GLY A 35 -0.60 8.41 -27.70
N THR A 36 -1.37 8.04 -26.68
CA THR A 36 -1.73 6.66 -26.40
C THR A 36 -3.07 6.38 -27.07
N TYR A 37 -3.08 5.37 -27.91
CA TYR A 37 -4.23 4.89 -28.63
C TYR A 37 -4.79 3.65 -27.94
N GLU A 38 -6.11 3.54 -27.97
CA GLU A 38 -6.85 2.41 -27.40
C GLU A 38 -7.75 1.79 -28.46
N LEU A 39 -7.48 0.54 -28.79
CA LEU A 39 -8.35 -0.30 -29.59
C LEU A 39 -9.37 -0.97 -28.65
N ARG A 40 -10.59 -0.44 -28.64
CA ARG A 40 -11.74 -1.00 -27.91
C ARG A 40 -12.51 -1.99 -28.75
N MET A 41 -12.67 -3.20 -28.23
CA MET A 41 -13.45 -4.26 -28.84
C MET A 41 -14.70 -4.54 -28.01
N THR A 42 -15.82 -4.75 -28.69
CA THR A 42 -17.07 -5.21 -28.06
C THR A 42 -17.47 -6.51 -28.75
N LEU A 43 -17.53 -7.59 -27.99
CA LEU A 43 -17.95 -8.90 -28.45
C LEU A 43 -19.41 -9.11 -28.05
N LYS A 44 -20.26 -9.33 -29.04
CA LYS A 44 -21.68 -9.60 -28.83
C LYS A 44 -21.97 -11.06 -29.17
N GLN A 45 -22.74 -11.71 -28.32
CA GLN A 45 -23.28 -13.05 -28.57
C GLN A 45 -24.77 -13.03 -28.25
N ASP A 46 -25.59 -13.61 -29.13
CA ASP A 46 -27.04 -13.66 -28.94
C ASP A 46 -27.41 -14.26 -27.58
N GLY A 47 -28.29 -13.58 -26.86
CA GLY A 47 -28.75 -13.99 -25.53
C GLY A 47 -27.74 -13.80 -24.39
N LYS A 48 -26.59 -13.16 -24.62
CA LYS A 48 -25.59 -12.87 -23.59
C LYS A 48 -25.28 -11.37 -23.50
N SER A 49 -24.84 -10.95 -22.32
CA SER A 49 -24.30 -9.60 -22.12
C SER A 49 -23.03 -9.41 -22.98
N PRO A 50 -22.80 -8.21 -23.54
CA PRO A 50 -21.58 -7.92 -24.28
C PRO A 50 -20.33 -8.10 -23.41
N GLN A 51 -19.26 -8.59 -24.03
CA GLN A 51 -17.92 -8.62 -23.42
C GLN A 51 -17.03 -7.56 -24.06
N TYR A 52 -16.02 -7.12 -23.32
CA TYR A 52 -15.13 -6.04 -23.73
C TYR A 52 -13.67 -6.48 -23.67
N ASP A 53 -12.88 -6.11 -24.66
CA ASP A 53 -11.42 -6.23 -24.59
C ASP A 53 -10.77 -4.96 -25.13
N SER A 54 -9.55 -4.68 -24.71
CA SER A 54 -8.84 -3.49 -25.14
C SER A 54 -7.35 -3.73 -25.29
N TYR A 55 -6.79 -3.12 -26.33
CA TYR A 55 -5.36 -3.13 -26.63
C TYR A 55 -4.86 -1.70 -26.80
N TYR A 56 -3.60 -1.49 -26.46
CA TYR A 56 -3.02 -0.17 -26.38
C TYR A 56 -1.72 -0.09 -27.16
N PHE A 57 -1.42 1.08 -27.71
CA PHE A 57 -0.09 1.42 -28.20
C PHE A 57 0.13 2.91 -28.02
N THR A 58 1.39 3.33 -27.92
CA THR A 58 1.72 4.76 -27.82
C THR A 58 2.61 5.18 -28.98
N VAL A 59 2.19 6.24 -29.67
CA VAL A 59 3.01 6.96 -30.63
C VAL A 59 3.65 8.15 -29.92
N LEU A 60 4.96 8.22 -30.00
CA LEU A 60 5.79 9.15 -29.24
C LEU A 60 7.01 9.49 -30.10
N ASP A 61 7.37 10.77 -30.22
CA ASP A 61 8.70 11.16 -30.66
C ASP A 61 9.63 11.05 -29.45
N PRO A 62 10.61 10.12 -29.40
CA PRO A 62 11.50 9.98 -28.24
C PRO A 62 12.24 11.28 -27.89
N LYS A 63 12.43 12.19 -28.85
CA LYS A 63 13.07 13.50 -28.62
C LYS A 63 12.19 14.47 -27.83
N SER A 64 10.88 14.21 -27.73
CA SER A 64 9.94 15.01 -26.94
C SER A 64 10.09 14.80 -25.43
N ILE A 65 10.73 13.70 -25.00
CA ILE A 65 10.98 13.44 -23.59
C ILE A 65 12.19 14.27 -23.15
N SER A 66 12.00 15.17 -22.20
CA SER A 66 13.11 16.00 -21.71
C SER A 66 14.19 15.16 -21.04
N ALA A 67 15.44 15.61 -21.14
CA ALA A 67 16.58 14.93 -20.54
C ALA A 67 16.40 14.68 -19.03
N GLY A 68 16.84 13.52 -18.56
CA GLY A 68 16.75 13.13 -17.15
C GLY A 68 15.37 12.63 -16.69
N GLN A 69 14.43 12.41 -17.60
CA GLN A 69 13.13 11.77 -17.31
C GLN A 69 13.12 10.30 -17.75
N SER A 70 12.17 9.51 -17.22
CA SER A 70 11.96 8.12 -17.64
C SER A 70 11.18 8.05 -18.95
N PRO A 71 11.50 7.15 -19.90
CA PRO A 71 10.78 7.05 -21.16
C PRO A 71 9.37 6.46 -21.01
N ILE A 72 9.03 5.87 -19.87
CA ILE A 72 7.69 5.33 -19.59
C ILE A 72 6.88 6.15 -18.58
N ALA A 73 7.51 7.16 -17.96
CA ALA A 73 6.89 8.05 -16.99
C ALA A 73 7.59 9.40 -16.99
N PHE A 74 7.01 10.36 -17.71
CA PHE A 74 7.58 11.69 -17.95
C PHE A 74 6.50 12.76 -18.02
N LEU A 75 6.88 14.02 -17.84
CA LEU A 75 6.01 15.17 -18.05
C LEU A 75 5.81 15.42 -19.55
N GLY A 76 4.55 15.48 -19.97
CA GLY A 76 4.16 15.97 -21.29
C GLY A 76 4.36 17.48 -21.41
N ASN A 77 4.10 18.01 -22.61
CA ASN A 77 4.20 19.45 -22.89
C ASN A 77 3.22 20.30 -22.07
N ASP A 78 2.16 19.69 -21.53
CA ASP A 78 1.17 20.30 -20.63
C ASP A 78 1.63 20.29 -19.15
N GLY A 79 2.79 19.70 -18.85
CA GLY A 79 3.32 19.56 -17.49
C GLY A 79 2.65 18.46 -16.67
N MET A 80 1.88 17.58 -17.30
CA MET A 80 1.21 16.43 -16.66
C MET A 80 1.98 15.14 -16.93
N MET A 81 1.90 14.17 -16.01
CA MET A 81 2.53 12.88 -16.16
C MET A 81 1.87 12.08 -17.28
N MET A 82 2.70 11.65 -18.22
CA MET A 82 2.40 10.67 -19.24
C MET A 82 2.95 9.31 -18.81
N TYR A 83 2.12 8.27 -18.92
CA TYR A 83 2.47 6.90 -18.58
C TYR A 83 2.37 6.03 -19.82
N ILE A 84 3.50 5.47 -20.27
CA ILE A 84 3.53 4.53 -21.38
C ILE A 84 3.21 3.14 -20.83
N GLY A 85 2.04 2.63 -21.18
CA GLY A 85 1.63 1.27 -20.84
C GLY A 85 2.13 0.23 -21.84
N ASP A 86 2.03 -1.04 -21.46
CA ASP A 86 2.20 -2.16 -22.39
C ASP A 86 1.01 -2.29 -23.35
N TYR A 87 1.05 -3.28 -24.24
CA TYR A 87 0.00 -3.51 -25.24
C TYR A 87 -1.36 -3.92 -24.64
N ARG A 88 -1.38 -4.35 -23.37
CA ARG A 88 -2.60 -4.66 -22.60
C ARG A 88 -3.01 -3.48 -21.72
N GLY A 89 -2.29 -2.37 -21.74
CA GLY A 89 -2.60 -1.15 -21.01
C GLY A 89 -2.07 -1.11 -19.58
N ASN A 90 -1.29 -2.10 -19.14
CA ASN A 90 -0.68 -2.07 -17.81
C ASN A 90 0.34 -0.94 -17.75
N ARG A 91 0.30 -0.16 -16.68
CA ARG A 91 1.14 1.03 -16.53
C ARG A 91 1.46 1.31 -15.06
N ILE A 92 2.43 2.20 -14.86
CA ILE A 92 2.71 2.76 -13.54
C ILE A 92 1.42 3.37 -12.97
N LEU A 93 1.10 2.98 -11.74
CA LEU A 93 -0.14 3.38 -11.08
C LEU A 93 -0.10 4.85 -10.67
N ASP A 94 -1.29 5.44 -10.53
CA ASP A 94 -1.49 6.68 -9.78
C ASP A 94 -1.60 6.38 -8.27
N PHE A 95 -0.62 6.82 -7.50
CA PHE A 95 -0.52 6.59 -6.06
C PHE A 95 -1.12 7.74 -5.24
N SER A 96 -1.56 8.82 -5.87
CA SER A 96 -1.93 10.07 -5.18
C SER A 96 -3.14 9.95 -4.26
N ASN A 97 -3.92 8.87 -4.35
CA ASN A 97 -5.05 8.58 -3.47
C ASN A 97 -4.67 8.00 -2.10
N ALA A 98 -3.38 7.75 -1.85
CA ALA A 98 -2.91 7.26 -0.57
C ALA A 98 -2.80 8.37 0.50
N GLY A 99 -3.20 8.05 1.73
CA GLY A 99 -3.12 8.92 2.91
C GLY A 99 -4.47 9.47 3.37
N TYR A 100 -4.45 10.24 4.46
CA TYR A 100 -5.59 10.83 5.14
C TYR A 100 -6.59 11.45 4.16
N ARG A 101 -7.84 11.00 4.23
CA ARG A 101 -8.95 11.42 3.35
C ARG A 101 -8.66 11.31 1.85
N GLY A 102 -7.83 10.35 1.45
CA GLY A 102 -7.46 10.13 0.05
C GLY A 102 -6.25 10.93 -0.41
N GLY A 103 -5.38 11.37 0.51
CA GLY A 103 -4.13 12.07 0.21
C GLY A 103 -4.31 13.57 -0.09
N GLY A 104 -3.29 14.37 0.26
CA GLY A 104 -3.27 15.82 0.00
C GLY A 104 -4.15 16.68 0.92
N VAL A 105 -4.77 16.09 1.93
CA VAL A 105 -5.57 16.81 2.94
C VAL A 105 -4.71 17.05 4.18
N GLU A 106 -4.70 18.29 4.66
CA GLU A 106 -4.00 18.65 5.90
C GLU A 106 -4.59 17.88 7.09
N ILE A 107 -3.72 17.29 7.92
CA ILE A 107 -4.15 16.65 9.17
C ILE A 107 -4.58 17.74 10.16
N PRO A 108 -5.85 17.75 10.61
CA PRO A 108 -6.40 18.87 11.36
C PRO A 108 -5.89 18.94 12.80
N ASN A 109 -5.69 20.16 13.30
CA ASN A 109 -5.43 20.41 14.72
C ASN A 109 -6.75 20.44 15.51
N ILE A 110 -7.11 19.30 16.11
CA ILE A 110 -8.38 19.15 16.83
C ILE A 110 -8.37 19.85 18.20
N PRO A 111 -9.43 20.61 18.57
CA PRO A 111 -9.51 21.26 19.88
C PRO A 111 -9.47 20.28 21.06
N VAL A 112 -8.71 20.64 22.10
CA VAL A 112 -8.62 19.87 23.35
C VAL A 112 -9.95 19.93 24.10
N LYS A 113 -10.43 18.75 24.53
CA LYS A 113 -11.69 18.56 25.25
C LYS A 113 -11.53 17.85 26.58
N SER A 114 -10.38 17.22 26.81
CA SER A 114 -9.97 16.59 28.05
C SER A 114 -8.46 16.75 28.22
N THR A 115 -7.99 16.86 29.45
CA THR A 115 -6.57 16.95 29.78
C THR A 115 -6.25 15.96 30.89
N VAL A 116 -5.17 15.20 30.71
CA VAL A 116 -4.65 14.25 31.70
C VAL A 116 -3.27 14.75 32.14
N LEU A 117 -3.02 14.75 33.45
CA LEU A 117 -1.74 15.14 34.03
C LEU A 117 -0.86 13.91 34.29
N PRO A 118 0.47 14.04 34.20
CA PRO A 118 1.37 12.98 34.62
C PRO A 118 1.28 12.84 36.15
N LEU A 119 1.10 11.62 36.62
CA LEU A 119 1.06 11.27 38.04
C LEU A 119 1.77 9.92 38.22
N ASP A 120 2.31 9.70 39.41
CA ASP A 120 2.98 8.45 39.76
C ASP A 120 2.06 7.23 39.59
N GLY A 121 2.66 6.11 39.22
CA GLY A 121 1.98 4.83 38.99
C GLY A 121 1.23 4.74 37.66
N ASP A 122 0.68 3.55 37.41
CA ASP A 122 0.05 3.18 36.14
C ASP A 122 -1.08 4.14 35.73
N ALA A 123 -0.91 4.76 34.57
CA ALA A 123 -1.81 5.71 33.95
C ALA A 123 -2.83 5.07 33.01
N THR A 124 -2.75 3.75 32.76
CA THR A 124 -3.61 3.04 31.80
C THR A 124 -5.09 3.35 32.03
N GLU A 125 -5.61 3.11 33.24
CA GLU A 125 -7.01 3.36 33.56
C GLU A 125 -7.38 4.84 33.47
N ARG A 126 -6.50 5.74 33.96
CA ARG A 126 -6.75 7.19 33.95
C ARG A 126 -6.92 7.72 32.53
N ILE A 127 -6.05 7.31 31.61
CA ILE A 127 -6.13 7.70 30.21
C ILE A 127 -7.33 7.03 29.53
N GLN A 128 -7.59 5.75 29.82
CA GLN A 128 -8.76 5.05 29.27
C GLN A 128 -10.08 5.73 29.68
N VAL A 129 -10.21 6.15 30.94
CA VAL A 129 -11.39 6.92 31.39
C VAL A 129 -11.54 8.21 30.59
N ALA A 130 -10.46 8.93 30.29
CA ALA A 130 -10.53 10.13 29.46
C ALA A 130 -11.01 9.82 28.03
N ILE A 131 -10.57 8.70 27.45
CA ILE A 131 -11.01 8.21 26.13
C ILE A 131 -12.51 7.87 26.18
N ASP A 132 -12.94 7.07 27.16
CA ASP A 132 -14.31 6.60 27.29
C ASP A 132 -15.30 7.75 27.55
N GLN A 133 -14.90 8.76 28.32
CA GLN A 133 -15.73 9.95 28.52
C GLN A 133 -15.83 10.80 27.25
N LEU A 134 -14.74 10.97 26.50
CA LEU A 134 -14.79 11.70 25.23
C LEU A 134 -15.64 10.97 24.20
N ALA A 135 -15.61 9.63 24.18
CA ALA A 135 -16.42 8.79 23.30
C ALA A 135 -17.94 8.99 23.47
N LYS A 136 -18.40 9.51 24.61
CA LYS A 136 -19.82 9.80 24.88
C LYS A 136 -20.30 11.14 24.29
N ARG A 137 -19.39 12.05 23.92
CA ARG A 137 -19.77 13.37 23.36
C ARG A 137 -20.22 13.23 21.91
N PRO A 138 -21.22 13.98 21.41
CA PRO A 138 -21.62 13.90 20.00
C PRO A 138 -20.46 14.27 19.07
N LEU A 139 -20.47 13.70 17.86
CA LEU A 139 -19.57 14.13 16.79
C LEU A 139 -19.94 15.55 16.36
N ASP A 140 -18.93 16.36 16.06
CA ASP A 140 -19.11 17.63 15.39
C ASP A 140 -19.36 17.43 13.88
N LYS A 141 -19.59 18.53 13.16
CA LYS A 141 -19.85 18.53 11.71
C LYS A 141 -18.72 17.93 10.86
N ASN A 142 -17.50 17.85 11.40
CA ASN A 142 -16.32 17.31 10.73
C ASN A 142 -16.03 15.86 11.14
N GLY A 143 -16.84 15.28 12.04
CA GLY A 143 -16.68 13.92 12.53
C GLY A 143 -15.75 13.80 13.73
N PHE A 144 -15.55 14.86 14.51
CA PHE A 144 -14.70 14.85 15.71
C PHE A 144 -15.48 15.03 17.01
N ARG A 145 -15.06 14.33 18.05
CA ARG A 145 -15.49 14.54 19.45
C ARG A 145 -14.52 15.47 20.18
N GLY A 146 -13.23 15.42 19.84
CA GLY A 146 -12.19 16.29 20.37
C GLY A 146 -10.83 15.60 20.51
N ALA A 147 -9.88 16.32 21.11
CA ALA A 147 -8.59 15.79 21.51
C ALA A 147 -8.49 15.60 23.03
N ILE A 148 -7.78 14.57 23.44
CA ILE A 148 -7.32 14.33 24.81
C ILE A 148 -5.85 14.76 24.84
N LEU A 149 -5.55 15.78 25.64
CA LEU A 149 -4.19 16.27 25.83
C LEU A 149 -3.56 15.56 27.02
N LEU A 150 -2.54 14.77 26.78
CA LEU A 150 -1.60 14.31 27.79
C LEU A 150 -0.57 15.43 27.96
N LYS A 151 -0.50 16.03 29.15
CA LYS A 151 0.52 17.05 29.45
C LYS A 151 1.92 16.41 29.44
N LYS A 152 2.94 17.18 29.10
CA LYS A 152 4.34 16.73 29.18
C LYS A 152 4.67 16.05 30.51
N GLY A 153 5.46 14.98 30.46
CA GLY A 153 5.73 14.09 31.59
C GLY A 153 5.63 12.62 31.18
N ARG A 154 5.99 11.73 32.12
CA ARG A 154 5.99 10.28 31.92
C ARG A 154 4.68 9.66 32.41
N TYR A 155 4.09 8.80 31.59
CA TYR A 155 2.91 8.02 31.89
C TYR A 155 3.28 6.54 31.80
N GLU A 156 3.28 5.86 32.94
CA GLU A 156 3.43 4.41 32.96
C GLU A 156 2.17 3.76 32.41
N ILE A 157 2.31 2.83 31.48
CA ILE A 157 1.20 2.13 30.85
C ILE A 157 1.44 0.65 31.07
N GLY A 158 0.82 0.05 32.09
CA GLY A 158 0.90 -1.39 32.36
C GLY A 158 -0.03 -2.23 31.48
N GLY A 159 -1.05 -1.62 30.87
CA GLY A 159 -2.02 -2.28 29.99
C GLY A 159 -2.00 -1.77 28.54
N THR A 160 -3.18 -1.68 27.95
CA THR A 160 -3.42 -1.22 26.57
C THR A 160 -4.50 -0.15 26.58
N LEU A 161 -4.29 0.94 25.84
CA LEU A 161 -5.26 1.99 25.62
C LEU A 161 -6.09 1.67 24.38
N PHE A 162 -7.42 1.74 24.49
CA PHE A 162 -8.35 1.42 23.42
C PHE A 162 -9.12 2.66 22.97
N ILE A 163 -9.05 2.98 21.67
CA ILE A 163 -9.87 4.01 21.04
C ILE A 163 -10.88 3.32 20.10
N LYS A 164 -12.10 3.11 20.60
CA LYS A 164 -13.16 2.36 19.89
C LYS A 164 -14.24 3.24 19.24
N ALA A 165 -14.13 4.56 19.37
CA ALA A 165 -15.10 5.50 18.82
C ALA A 165 -14.42 6.47 17.85
N SER A 166 -15.14 6.78 16.76
CA SER A 166 -14.72 7.82 15.80
C SER A 166 -14.53 9.18 16.46
N GLY A 167 -13.64 10.00 15.87
CA GLY A 167 -13.51 11.41 16.20
C GLY A 167 -12.63 11.73 17.41
N ILE A 168 -11.78 10.81 17.86
CA ILE A 168 -10.93 10.97 19.05
C ILE A 168 -9.47 11.14 18.64
N VAL A 169 -8.80 12.15 19.21
CA VAL A 169 -7.35 12.33 19.04
C VAL A 169 -6.67 12.20 20.40
N LEU A 170 -5.65 11.35 20.51
CA LEU A 170 -4.75 11.27 21.65
C LEU A 170 -3.50 12.09 21.34
N ARG A 171 -3.29 13.19 22.07
CA ARG A 171 -2.24 14.17 21.79
C ARG A 171 -1.32 14.33 22.99
N GLY A 172 -0.02 14.35 22.77
CA GLY A 172 0.99 14.77 23.75
C GLY A 172 1.50 16.20 23.52
N GLU A 173 2.55 16.55 24.25
CA GLU A 173 3.24 17.85 24.22
C GLU A 173 4.74 17.71 23.87
N GLY A 174 5.06 16.93 22.85
CA GLY A 174 6.41 16.79 22.30
C GLY A 174 6.85 15.33 22.23
N GLN A 175 7.62 15.01 21.19
CA GLN A 175 8.16 13.67 20.93
C GLN A 175 9.59 13.45 21.45
N ASP A 176 10.19 14.46 22.08
CA ASP A 176 11.47 14.33 22.76
C ASP A 176 11.33 13.83 24.21
N LYS A 177 12.45 13.67 24.90
CA LYS A 177 12.51 13.20 26.30
C LYS A 177 11.93 14.19 27.34
N GLU A 178 11.76 15.46 26.98
CA GLU A 178 11.16 16.50 27.83
C GLU A 178 9.65 16.69 27.53
N GLY A 179 9.16 16.01 26.49
CA GLY A 179 7.77 16.00 26.04
C GLY A 179 6.88 15.02 26.81
N THR A 180 5.92 14.41 26.10
CA THR A 180 5.02 13.40 26.66
C THR A 180 5.57 12.02 26.38
N ILE A 181 5.79 11.22 27.42
CA ILE A 181 6.32 9.85 27.30
C ILE A 181 5.24 8.85 27.71
N LEU A 182 4.80 8.01 26.77
CA LEU A 182 4.06 6.79 27.09
C LEU A 182 5.07 5.66 27.30
N TYR A 183 5.21 5.23 28.54
CA TYR A 183 6.20 4.24 28.96
C TYR A 183 5.51 2.90 29.25
N GLY A 184 5.66 1.93 28.34
CA GLY A 184 5.13 0.58 28.49
C GLY A 184 5.85 -0.19 29.60
N THR A 185 5.18 -0.46 30.72
CA THR A 185 5.81 -1.13 31.86
C THR A 185 5.60 -2.65 31.86
N GLY A 186 6.49 -3.36 32.56
CA GLY A 186 6.33 -4.78 32.90
C GLY A 186 6.53 -5.75 31.73
N VAL A 187 6.45 -7.04 32.06
CA VAL A 187 7.02 -8.12 31.23
C VAL A 187 6.08 -8.71 30.17
N LYS A 188 4.91 -8.09 29.96
CA LYS A 188 3.86 -8.65 29.09
C LYS A 188 3.95 -8.09 27.66
N GLN A 189 4.03 -9.00 26.70
CA GLN A 189 3.81 -8.72 25.28
C GLN A 189 2.41 -8.17 25.05
N ARG A 190 2.32 -6.96 24.51
CA ARG A 190 1.06 -6.28 24.18
C ARG A 190 1.29 -5.09 23.26
N ASN A 191 0.19 -4.58 22.71
CA ASN A 191 0.15 -3.29 22.03
C ASN A 191 -0.18 -2.19 23.05
N LEU A 192 0.42 -1.02 22.94
CA LEU A 192 0.17 0.09 23.86
C LEU A 192 -1.10 0.87 23.51
N VAL A 193 -1.37 1.08 22.22
CA VAL A 193 -2.57 1.76 21.72
C VAL A 193 -3.22 0.94 20.61
N GLU A 194 -4.46 0.51 20.84
CA GLU A 194 -5.30 -0.14 19.83
C GLU A 194 -6.46 0.77 19.42
N ILE A 195 -6.60 0.97 18.12
CA ILE A 195 -7.61 1.84 17.53
C ILE A 195 -8.55 1.02 16.66
N GLY A 196 -9.84 1.13 16.95
CA GLY A 196 -10.88 0.32 16.31
C GLY A 196 -10.86 -1.13 16.78
N GLU A 197 -11.58 -1.98 16.06
CA GLU A 197 -11.73 -3.41 16.35
C GLU A 197 -11.49 -4.24 15.08
N ASN A 198 -11.09 -5.50 15.23
CA ASN A 198 -10.97 -6.41 14.07
C ASN A 198 -12.38 -6.76 13.61
N ALA A 199 -12.88 -6.08 12.58
CA ALA A 199 -14.21 -6.25 12.04
C ALA A 199 -14.13 -6.34 10.53
N ASP A 200 -14.75 -7.38 9.97
CA ASP A 200 -14.88 -7.54 8.53
C ASP A 200 -15.90 -6.55 7.95
N LEU A 201 -15.79 -6.28 6.65
CA LEU A 201 -16.82 -5.58 5.91
C LEU A 201 -18.03 -6.49 5.72
N MET A 202 -19.23 -5.92 5.80
CA MET A 202 -20.46 -6.65 5.51
C MET A 202 -20.84 -6.47 4.04
N LEU A 203 -20.53 -7.46 3.21
CA LEU A 203 -20.83 -7.45 1.78
C LEU A 203 -22.33 -7.63 1.52
N ASP A 204 -22.88 -6.85 0.60
CA ASP A 204 -24.23 -7.03 0.07
C ASP A 204 -24.20 -7.95 -1.14
N SER A 205 -24.40 -9.25 -0.92
CA SER A 205 -24.40 -10.26 -2.00
C SER A 205 -25.45 -10.00 -3.09
N ASN A 206 -26.53 -9.28 -2.81
CA ASN A 206 -27.56 -8.97 -3.82
C ASN A 206 -27.09 -7.89 -4.80
N SER A 207 -26.12 -7.07 -4.38
CA SER A 207 -25.51 -6.07 -5.25
C SER A 207 -24.48 -6.67 -6.21
N LYS A 208 -24.10 -7.94 -6.04
CA LYS A 208 -23.07 -8.60 -6.85
C LYS A 208 -23.26 -8.37 -8.35
N ARG A 209 -22.21 -7.94 -9.04
CA ARG A 209 -22.14 -7.93 -10.50
C ARG A 209 -20.78 -8.41 -10.98
N MET A 210 -20.76 -9.18 -12.06
CA MET A 210 -19.52 -9.59 -12.71
C MET A 210 -18.97 -8.45 -13.55
N ILE A 211 -17.64 -8.36 -13.60
CA ILE A 211 -16.92 -7.52 -14.56
C ILE A 211 -16.98 -8.20 -15.93
N SER A 212 -17.40 -7.47 -16.95
CA SER A 212 -17.59 -7.97 -18.32
C SER A 212 -16.37 -7.76 -19.23
N ASP A 213 -15.34 -7.04 -18.75
CA ASP A 213 -14.06 -6.97 -19.46
C ASP A 213 -13.33 -8.31 -19.39
N LEU A 214 -12.81 -8.76 -20.53
CA LEU A 214 -11.89 -9.89 -20.60
C LEU A 214 -10.57 -9.59 -19.87
N TYR A 215 -10.21 -8.30 -19.82
CA TYR A 215 -9.01 -7.80 -19.18
C TYR A 215 -9.19 -6.35 -18.72
N VAL A 216 -9.02 -6.12 -17.42
CA VAL A 216 -8.89 -4.78 -16.85
C VAL A 216 -7.41 -4.56 -16.51
N PRO A 217 -6.72 -3.61 -17.15
CA PRO A 217 -5.28 -3.39 -16.93
C PRO A 217 -4.95 -2.92 -15.51
N SER A 218 -3.76 -3.28 -15.01
CA SER A 218 -3.23 -2.68 -13.79
C SER A 218 -3.03 -1.17 -13.97
N GLY A 219 -3.46 -0.38 -12.98
CA GLY A 219 -3.51 1.08 -13.09
C GLY A 219 -4.82 1.63 -13.68
N SER A 220 -5.78 0.77 -14.04
CA SER A 220 -7.10 1.19 -14.51
C SER A 220 -7.99 1.69 -13.38
N ARG A 221 -8.83 2.68 -13.70
CA ARG A 221 -9.88 3.21 -12.82
C ARG A 221 -11.29 2.89 -13.33
N THR A 222 -11.40 2.42 -14.56
CA THR A 222 -12.69 2.16 -15.21
C THR A 222 -12.72 0.72 -15.69
N PHE A 223 -13.88 0.09 -15.53
CA PHE A 223 -14.19 -1.25 -16.01
C PHE A 223 -15.71 -1.32 -16.29
N HIS A 224 -16.11 -2.31 -17.07
CA HIS A 224 -17.49 -2.60 -17.42
C HIS A 224 -18.04 -3.73 -16.56
N VAL A 225 -19.32 -3.63 -16.20
CA VAL A 225 -20.06 -4.70 -15.53
C VAL A 225 -21.22 -5.19 -16.39
N GLU A 226 -21.71 -6.39 -16.12
CA GLU A 226 -22.87 -6.94 -16.85
C GLU A 226 -24.12 -6.06 -16.74
N ASP A 227 -24.35 -5.47 -15.56
CA ASP A 227 -25.47 -4.57 -15.27
C ASP A 227 -25.11 -3.56 -14.16
N GLY A 228 -24.98 -2.27 -14.53
CA GLY A 228 -24.64 -1.19 -13.61
C GLY A 228 -25.83 -0.55 -12.88
N ASN A 229 -27.08 -0.93 -13.17
CA ASN A 229 -28.27 -0.17 -12.75
C ASN A 229 -28.48 -0.09 -11.22
N ALA A 230 -27.95 -1.07 -10.48
CA ALA A 230 -28.04 -1.10 -9.02
C ALA A 230 -27.03 -0.14 -8.35
N TYR A 231 -26.04 0.36 -9.08
CA TYR A 231 -24.95 1.18 -8.56
C TYR A 231 -25.17 2.67 -8.80
N ARG A 232 -24.60 3.50 -7.92
CA ARG A 232 -24.67 4.96 -7.97
C ARG A 232 -23.30 5.56 -7.66
N VAL A 233 -23.04 6.75 -8.21
CA VAL A 233 -21.88 7.56 -7.80
C VAL A 233 -21.95 7.82 -6.30
N GLY A 234 -20.83 7.62 -5.61
CA GLY A 234 -20.71 7.70 -4.15
C GLY A 234 -20.85 6.36 -3.42
N ASP A 235 -21.32 5.30 -4.09
CA ASP A 235 -21.37 3.97 -3.49
C ASP A 235 -19.95 3.49 -3.14
N GLN A 236 -19.82 2.89 -1.95
CA GLN A 236 -18.62 2.17 -1.54
C GLN A 236 -18.73 0.72 -2.01
N ILE A 237 -17.69 0.24 -2.70
CA ILE A 237 -17.67 -1.08 -3.29
C ILE A 237 -16.36 -1.80 -2.99
N ILE A 238 -16.42 -3.12 -2.93
CA ILE A 238 -15.25 -3.97 -3.18
C ILE A 238 -15.23 -4.29 -4.67
N VAL A 239 -14.11 -4.01 -5.31
CA VAL A 239 -13.76 -4.59 -6.61
C VAL A 239 -12.87 -5.79 -6.32
N LEU A 240 -13.43 -6.98 -6.46
CA LEU A 240 -12.76 -8.24 -6.17
C LEU A 240 -12.10 -8.76 -7.44
N ARG A 241 -10.81 -9.07 -7.33
CA ARG A 241 -10.04 -9.79 -8.35
C ARG A 241 -9.95 -11.25 -7.95
N ILE A 242 -10.47 -12.14 -8.79
CA ILE A 242 -10.41 -13.59 -8.55
C ILE A 242 -9.01 -14.09 -8.91
N GLY A 243 -8.41 -14.88 -8.02
CA GLY A 243 -7.16 -15.59 -8.26
C GLY A 243 -7.38 -17.09 -8.17
N ASP A 244 -7.78 -17.70 -9.29
CA ASP A 244 -8.05 -19.13 -9.36
C ASP A 244 -6.77 -20.00 -9.35
N LYS A 245 -6.96 -21.32 -9.36
CA LYS A 245 -5.84 -22.27 -9.37
C LYS A 245 -4.96 -22.15 -10.62
N ASN A 246 -5.51 -21.72 -11.76
CA ASN A 246 -4.75 -21.61 -13.01
C ASN A 246 -3.82 -20.40 -12.95
N TRP A 247 -4.26 -19.30 -12.32
CA TRP A 247 -3.38 -18.18 -12.05
C TRP A 247 -2.29 -18.53 -11.04
N ILE A 248 -2.61 -19.23 -9.95
CA ILE A 248 -1.58 -19.67 -8.99
C ILE A 248 -0.52 -20.54 -9.68
N HIS A 249 -0.95 -21.38 -10.61
CA HIS A 249 -0.07 -22.18 -11.47
C HIS A 249 0.78 -21.31 -12.41
N GLU A 250 0.17 -20.34 -13.08
CA GLU A 250 0.85 -19.40 -13.99
C GLU A 250 1.98 -18.64 -13.28
N ILE A 251 1.75 -18.19 -12.04
CA ILE A 251 2.79 -17.52 -11.25
C ILE A 251 3.76 -18.50 -10.55
N GLY A 252 3.56 -19.81 -10.72
CA GLY A 252 4.42 -20.88 -10.21
C GLY A 252 4.35 -21.11 -8.69
N MET A 253 3.33 -20.56 -8.02
CA MET A 253 3.23 -20.56 -6.55
C MET A 253 2.51 -21.78 -5.97
N ASP A 254 2.00 -22.67 -6.83
CA ASP A 254 1.64 -24.05 -6.48
C ASP A 254 2.86 -25.01 -6.50
N ASN A 255 4.03 -24.52 -6.93
CA ASN A 255 5.25 -25.30 -7.05
C ASN A 255 6.50 -24.54 -6.56
N ILE A 256 6.43 -23.99 -5.35
CA ILE A 256 7.59 -23.46 -4.63
C ILE A 256 8.49 -24.63 -4.20
N TYR A 257 9.79 -24.53 -4.47
CA TYR A 257 10.74 -25.56 -4.06
C TYR A 257 10.71 -25.78 -2.54
N LYS A 258 10.90 -27.03 -2.12
CA LYS A 258 10.96 -27.39 -0.71
C LYS A 258 12.13 -26.66 -0.05
N ARG A 259 11.94 -26.14 1.16
CA ARG A 259 13.05 -25.60 1.96
C ARG A 259 14.12 -26.69 2.15
N PRO A 260 15.42 -26.40 1.96
CA PRO A 260 16.49 -27.33 2.32
C PRO A 260 16.32 -27.81 3.77
N GLY A 261 16.12 -29.12 3.96
CA GLY A 261 15.89 -29.72 5.27
C GLY A 261 14.57 -29.36 5.97
N GLY A 262 13.63 -28.69 5.30
CA GLY A 262 12.37 -28.22 5.88
C GLY A 262 11.14 -28.49 5.01
N THR A 263 10.01 -27.86 5.33
CA THR A 263 8.77 -27.93 4.54
C THR A 263 8.52 -26.62 3.81
N VAL A 264 7.56 -26.63 2.89
CA VAL A 264 7.04 -25.45 2.22
C VAL A 264 5.54 -25.61 2.03
N THR A 265 4.79 -24.54 2.19
CA THR A 265 3.36 -24.43 1.94
C THR A 265 3.16 -23.80 0.57
N GLN A 266 2.58 -24.58 -0.34
CA GLN A 266 2.15 -24.07 -1.65
C GLN A 266 0.97 -23.12 -1.49
N TRP A 267 0.84 -22.17 -2.40
CA TRP A 267 -0.28 -21.24 -2.36
C TRP A 267 -1.56 -21.94 -2.80
N SER A 268 -2.65 -21.64 -2.10
CA SER A 268 -4.01 -21.94 -2.55
C SER A 268 -4.57 -20.72 -3.28
N PRO A 269 -5.61 -20.90 -4.12
CA PRO A 269 -6.37 -19.78 -4.71
C PRO A 269 -6.76 -18.74 -3.66
N PHE A 270 -6.67 -17.46 -4.02
CA PHE A 270 -7.08 -16.34 -3.17
C PHE A 270 -7.51 -15.14 -4.03
N ASN A 271 -8.25 -14.22 -3.42
CA ASN A 271 -8.75 -13.01 -4.06
C ASN A 271 -8.03 -11.77 -3.52
N LEU A 272 -8.09 -10.67 -4.29
CA LEU A 272 -7.71 -9.34 -3.82
C LEU A 272 -8.94 -8.44 -3.80
N ASP A 273 -9.17 -7.78 -2.66
CA ASP A 273 -10.37 -6.97 -2.42
C ASP A 273 -10.01 -5.47 -2.44
N PHE A 274 -10.21 -4.83 -3.60
CA PHE A 274 -9.95 -3.40 -3.73
C PHE A 274 -11.13 -2.58 -3.18
N ASP A 275 -10.93 -1.90 -2.06
CA ASP A 275 -11.92 -1.02 -1.43
C ASP A 275 -11.95 0.33 -2.15
N ARG A 276 -13.03 0.59 -2.88
CA ARG A 276 -13.18 1.72 -3.81
C ARG A 276 -14.48 2.47 -3.61
N VAL A 277 -14.52 3.70 -4.12
CA VAL A 277 -15.72 4.54 -4.20
C VAL A 277 -16.02 4.83 -5.67
N ILE A 278 -17.27 4.65 -6.08
CA ILE A 278 -17.69 4.98 -7.44
C ILE A 278 -17.70 6.49 -7.63
N THR A 279 -17.04 6.98 -8.68
CA THR A 279 -16.90 8.40 -9.01
C THR A 279 -17.63 8.78 -10.30
N ALA A 280 -17.84 7.84 -11.22
CA ALA A 280 -18.66 8.05 -12.41
C ALA A 280 -19.30 6.73 -12.88
N ILE A 281 -20.46 6.84 -13.54
CA ILE A 281 -21.13 5.73 -14.22
C ILE A 281 -21.58 6.24 -15.59
N VAL A 282 -21.20 5.53 -16.66
CA VAL A 282 -21.65 5.79 -18.03
C VAL A 282 -22.12 4.46 -18.64
N GLY A 283 -23.43 4.26 -18.69
CA GLY A 283 -23.99 2.95 -19.03
C GLY A 283 -23.51 1.90 -18.02
N ASN A 284 -22.85 0.85 -18.53
CA ASN A 284 -22.27 -0.22 -17.73
C ASN A 284 -20.80 0.03 -17.33
N ALA A 285 -20.19 1.13 -17.75
CA ALA A 285 -18.84 1.51 -17.34
C ALA A 285 -18.88 2.20 -15.96
N ILE A 286 -18.14 1.65 -15.00
CA ILE A 286 -17.99 2.18 -13.64
C ILE A 286 -16.56 2.72 -13.49
N THR A 287 -16.43 3.96 -13.01
CA THR A 287 -15.14 4.58 -12.66
C THR A 287 -14.98 4.69 -11.15
N VAL A 288 -13.81 4.32 -10.63
CA VAL A 288 -13.49 4.34 -9.19
C VAL A 288 -12.45 5.40 -8.80
N ASP A 289 -12.47 5.75 -7.51
CA ASP A 289 -11.67 6.80 -6.87
C ASP A 289 -10.16 6.58 -6.86
N ALA A 290 -9.68 5.34 -6.94
CA ALA A 290 -8.26 4.97 -6.98
C ALA A 290 -8.02 3.80 -7.96
N PRO A 291 -6.85 3.69 -8.61
CA PRO A 291 -6.60 2.64 -9.59
C PRO A 291 -6.59 1.24 -8.96
N LEU A 292 -6.90 0.23 -9.77
CA LEU A 292 -6.77 -1.18 -9.42
C LEU A 292 -5.31 -1.61 -9.62
N ALA A 293 -4.69 -2.14 -8.56
CA ALA A 293 -3.25 -2.38 -8.56
C ALA A 293 -2.83 -3.75 -9.14
N ASN A 294 -3.78 -4.54 -9.61
CA ASN A 294 -3.54 -5.79 -10.31
C ASN A 294 -4.48 -5.86 -11.51
N ALA A 295 -4.04 -6.50 -12.59
CA ALA A 295 -4.94 -6.79 -13.70
C ALA A 295 -6.07 -7.74 -13.24
N ILE A 296 -7.25 -7.57 -13.81
CA ILE A 296 -8.39 -8.49 -13.65
C ILE A 296 -8.58 -9.20 -14.99
N GLU A 297 -8.56 -10.53 -14.97
CA GLU A 297 -8.43 -11.32 -16.20
C GLU A 297 -9.44 -12.45 -16.21
N LEU A 298 -10.34 -12.47 -17.20
CA LEU A 298 -11.43 -13.45 -17.25
C LEU A 298 -10.91 -14.89 -17.34
N GLN A 299 -9.76 -15.09 -17.99
CA GLN A 299 -9.11 -16.40 -18.12
C GLN A 299 -8.76 -17.06 -16.77
N TRP A 300 -8.66 -16.27 -15.69
CA TRP A 300 -8.36 -16.75 -14.34
C TRP A 300 -9.47 -16.47 -13.32
N GLY A 301 -10.71 -16.35 -13.82
CA GLY A 301 -11.91 -16.15 -13.04
C GLY A 301 -12.50 -14.74 -13.14
N GLY A 302 -11.75 -13.78 -13.68
CA GLY A 302 -12.22 -12.40 -13.85
C GLY A 302 -12.35 -11.66 -12.53
N GLY A 303 -13.36 -10.81 -12.44
CA GLY A 303 -13.63 -10.02 -11.24
C GLY A 303 -15.09 -9.71 -11.07
N GLU A 304 -15.41 -9.20 -9.90
CA GLU A 304 -16.77 -8.93 -9.47
C GLU A 304 -16.79 -7.74 -8.53
N ILE A 305 -17.93 -7.06 -8.48
CA ILE A 305 -18.15 -5.94 -7.57
C ILE A 305 -19.30 -6.21 -6.63
N TYR A 306 -19.16 -5.70 -5.40
CA TYR A 306 -20.21 -5.70 -4.38
C TYR A 306 -20.20 -4.37 -3.64
N LYS A 307 -21.37 -3.86 -3.30
CA LYS A 307 -21.51 -2.88 -2.23
C LYS A 307 -21.19 -3.53 -0.89
N TYR A 308 -20.76 -2.71 0.06
CA TYR A 308 -20.57 -3.14 1.44
C TYR A 308 -21.03 -2.08 2.42
N THR A 309 -21.26 -2.49 3.66
CA THR A 309 -21.41 -1.59 4.81
C THR A 309 -20.27 -1.83 5.79
N ASP A 310 -19.88 -0.77 6.51
CA ASP A 310 -18.71 -0.77 7.40
C ASP A 310 -19.02 -0.14 8.75
N HIS A 311 -20.18 -0.46 9.34
CA HIS A 311 -20.65 0.17 10.58
C HIS A 311 -19.67 0.10 11.76
N ALA A 312 -18.83 -0.95 11.81
CA ALA A 312 -17.78 -1.11 12.83
C ALA A 312 -16.48 -0.34 12.53
N ARG A 313 -16.27 0.12 11.28
CA ARG A 313 -15.05 0.81 10.86
C ARG A 313 -15.09 2.27 11.29
N ILE A 314 -14.41 2.57 12.39
CA ILE A 314 -14.33 3.93 12.92
C ILE A 314 -13.44 4.84 12.06
N GLN A 315 -13.55 6.15 12.27
CA GLN A 315 -12.81 7.13 11.49
C GLN A 315 -12.48 8.41 12.24
N GLN A 316 -11.63 9.25 11.64
CA GLN A 316 -11.23 10.53 12.21
C GLN A 316 -10.53 10.35 13.57
N VAL A 317 -9.50 9.50 13.59
CA VAL A 317 -8.79 9.11 14.81
C VAL A 317 -7.29 9.38 14.67
N GLY A 318 -6.67 9.96 15.69
CA GLY A 318 -5.27 10.36 15.65
C GLY A 318 -4.49 10.04 16.92
N VAL A 319 -3.20 9.75 16.77
CA VAL A 319 -2.21 9.71 17.86
C VAL A 319 -1.04 10.62 17.49
N GLU A 320 -0.70 11.59 18.33
CA GLU A 320 0.26 12.61 17.92
C GLU A 320 1.09 13.26 19.03
N ASN A 321 2.26 13.77 18.63
CA ASN A 321 3.13 14.66 19.40
C ASN A 321 3.60 14.04 20.72
N MET A 322 4.17 12.83 20.67
CA MET A 322 4.60 12.09 21.85
C MET A 322 5.75 11.13 21.60
N ARG A 323 6.39 10.73 22.69
CA ARG A 323 7.41 9.70 22.73
C ARG A 323 6.82 8.41 23.29
N VAL A 324 7.25 7.28 22.77
CA VAL A 324 6.93 5.94 23.32
C VAL A 324 8.22 5.21 23.66
N GLU A 325 8.24 4.60 24.84
CA GLU A 325 9.31 3.74 25.32
C GLU A 325 8.71 2.48 25.96
N SER A 326 9.50 1.43 26.08
CA SER A 326 9.13 0.21 26.79
C SER A 326 10.23 -0.18 27.78
N ASP A 327 9.83 -0.78 28.91
CA ASP A 327 10.71 -1.61 29.74
C ASP A 327 11.33 -2.71 28.88
N PHE A 328 12.50 -3.19 29.28
CA PHE A 328 13.11 -4.44 28.80
C PHE A 328 14.20 -4.88 29.79
N ASP A 329 14.60 -6.15 29.75
CA ASP A 329 15.75 -6.67 30.52
C ASP A 329 17.07 -6.46 29.76
N PRO A 330 17.94 -5.53 30.18
CA PRO A 330 19.21 -5.25 29.50
C PRO A 330 20.26 -6.35 29.68
N SER A 331 20.02 -7.35 30.54
CA SER A 331 20.91 -8.50 30.67
C SER A 331 20.72 -9.53 29.55
N ILE A 332 19.60 -9.44 28.82
CA ILE A 332 19.31 -10.32 27.68
C ILE A 332 19.95 -9.73 26.42
N ILE A 333 21.09 -10.30 26.04
CA ILE A 333 21.88 -9.92 24.88
C ILE A 333 22.01 -11.11 23.94
N ASP A 334 21.95 -10.86 22.64
CA ASP A 334 22.26 -11.84 21.60
C ASP A 334 23.26 -11.23 20.60
N ILE A 335 23.88 -12.10 19.81
CA ILE A 335 24.78 -11.77 18.69
C ILE A 335 24.30 -12.42 17.39
N LYS A 336 23.29 -13.31 17.45
CA LYS A 336 22.75 -14.00 16.28
C LYS A 336 21.65 -13.18 15.65
N MET A 337 21.59 -13.19 14.32
CA MET A 337 20.56 -12.51 13.54
C MET A 337 20.19 -13.37 12.34
N ASP A 338 18.90 -13.68 12.16
CA ASP A 338 18.40 -14.49 11.04
C ASP A 338 19.30 -15.71 10.76
N ASN A 339 20.08 -15.70 9.68
CA ASN A 339 21.03 -16.77 9.31
C ASN A 339 22.50 -16.33 9.41
N ASP A 340 22.80 -15.28 10.19
CA ASP A 340 24.10 -14.63 10.32
C ASP A 340 24.36 -14.19 11.78
N THR A 341 25.43 -13.42 11.99
CA THR A 341 25.84 -12.82 13.27
C THR A 341 26.02 -11.31 13.13
N THR A 342 25.94 -10.60 14.26
CA THR A 342 26.07 -9.14 14.32
C THR A 342 26.70 -8.71 15.65
N ASP A 343 26.95 -7.42 15.82
CA ASP A 343 27.40 -6.85 17.09
C ASP A 343 26.38 -7.12 18.21
N PRO A 344 26.81 -7.24 19.48
CA PRO A 344 25.90 -7.51 20.59
C PRO A 344 24.75 -6.51 20.66
N TYR A 345 23.52 -7.02 20.80
CA TYR A 345 22.31 -6.21 20.88
C TYR A 345 21.36 -6.75 21.96
N TYR A 346 20.48 -5.89 22.49
CA TYR A 346 19.47 -6.28 23.45
C TYR A 346 18.33 -7.07 22.78
N ALA A 347 18.07 -8.26 23.30
CA ALA A 347 17.23 -9.27 22.65
C ALA A 347 16.00 -9.69 23.47
N ASP A 348 15.71 -8.99 24.58
CA ASP A 348 14.50 -9.26 25.35
C ASP A 348 13.24 -9.11 24.48
N GLU A 349 12.27 -9.99 24.67
CA GLU A 349 10.97 -9.92 23.99
C GLU A 349 9.81 -9.80 24.98
N LYS A 350 10.09 -9.80 26.29
CA LYS A 350 9.09 -9.75 27.35
C LYS A 350 8.75 -8.31 27.70
N HIS A 351 8.20 -7.57 26.76
CA HIS A 351 7.77 -6.19 26.96
C HIS A 351 6.83 -5.72 25.84
N ALA A 352 6.50 -4.42 25.77
CA ALA A 352 5.57 -3.89 24.77
C ALA A 352 6.08 -4.11 23.34
N GLU A 353 5.21 -4.61 22.48
CA GLU A 353 5.56 -5.00 21.11
C GLU A 353 5.31 -3.89 20.10
N ARG A 354 4.14 -3.26 20.20
CA ARG A 354 3.69 -2.26 19.22
C ARG A 354 3.20 -1.01 19.92
N PHE A 355 3.44 0.12 19.30
CA PHE A 355 2.85 1.36 19.77
C PHE A 355 1.40 1.53 19.30
N VAL A 356 1.17 1.85 18.02
CA VAL A 356 -0.18 2.06 17.48
C VAL A 356 -0.59 0.94 16.53
N VAL A 357 -1.75 0.33 16.79
CA VAL A 357 -2.37 -0.65 15.90
C VAL A 357 -3.73 -0.15 15.45
N PHE A 358 -3.90 0.08 14.15
CA PHE A 358 -5.20 0.35 13.53
C PHE A 358 -5.87 -0.96 13.13
N ASN A 359 -7.01 -1.25 13.75
CA ASN A 359 -7.90 -2.37 13.45
C ASN A 359 -9.17 -1.81 12.79
N SER A 360 -9.31 -1.98 11.47
CA SER A 360 -10.50 -1.55 10.72
C SER A 360 -10.83 -0.07 10.94
N VAL A 361 -9.96 0.83 10.45
CA VAL A 361 -10.09 2.28 10.62
C VAL A 361 -9.97 2.98 9.26
N LYS A 362 -10.75 4.04 9.03
CA LYS A 362 -10.54 4.93 7.88
C LYS A 362 -10.22 6.36 8.30
N ASN A 363 -9.47 7.11 7.50
CA ASN A 363 -9.16 8.52 7.79
C ASN A 363 -8.51 8.70 9.18
N GLY A 364 -7.42 7.97 9.43
CA GLY A 364 -6.68 8.04 10.69
C GLY A 364 -5.25 8.52 10.48
N TRP A 365 -4.57 8.87 11.57
CA TRP A 365 -3.17 9.28 11.49
C TRP A 365 -2.33 8.96 12.73
N VAL A 366 -1.02 8.88 12.51
CA VAL A 366 0.01 9.00 13.53
C VAL A 366 0.98 10.07 13.07
N ARG A 367 1.24 11.10 13.88
CA ARG A 367 2.21 12.14 13.51
C ARG A 367 3.05 12.64 14.67
N ASP A 368 4.29 13.04 14.39
CA ASP A 368 5.21 13.56 15.40
C ASP A 368 5.35 12.57 16.56
N VAL A 369 5.74 11.34 16.26
CA VAL A 369 5.98 10.28 17.24
C VAL A 369 7.39 9.73 17.14
N THR A 370 8.09 9.69 18.27
CA THR A 370 9.37 8.99 18.40
C THR A 370 9.23 7.75 19.27
N GLY A 371 9.63 6.58 18.76
CA GLY A 371 9.60 5.32 19.49
C GLY A 371 10.97 4.75 19.84
N TYR A 372 11.03 4.11 21.01
CA TYR A 372 12.18 3.36 21.51
C TYR A 372 11.73 2.02 22.09
N HIS A 373 12.61 1.04 22.03
CA HIS A 373 12.54 -0.23 22.76
C HIS A 373 11.35 -1.14 22.44
N LEU A 374 10.55 -0.85 21.43
CA LEU A 374 9.48 -1.75 20.99
C LEU A 374 10.09 -2.99 20.33
N SER A 375 9.48 -4.16 20.56
CA SER A 375 9.97 -5.41 19.96
C SER A 375 9.46 -5.67 18.53
N TYR A 376 8.40 -4.99 18.11
CA TYR A 376 7.74 -5.29 16.84
C TYR A 376 7.52 -4.08 15.93
N SER A 377 6.70 -3.08 16.29
CA SER A 377 6.31 -2.02 15.33
C SER A 377 5.98 -0.69 15.98
N LEU A 378 6.33 0.41 15.30
CA LEU A 378 5.83 1.73 15.69
C LEU A 378 4.36 1.88 15.28
N VAL A 379 4.01 1.54 14.03
CA VAL A 379 2.63 1.60 13.54
C VAL A 379 2.30 0.39 12.67
N GLN A 380 1.24 -0.33 13.06
CA GLN A 380 0.64 -1.40 12.26
C GLN A 380 -0.76 -0.99 11.78
N MET A 381 -0.98 -1.07 10.47
CA MET A 381 -2.26 -0.78 9.81
C MET A 381 -2.85 -2.08 9.28
N LYS A 382 -3.82 -2.69 9.99
CA LYS A 382 -4.38 -3.99 9.60
C LYS A 382 -5.27 -3.92 8.34
N ARG A 383 -5.71 -5.08 7.86
CA ARG A 383 -6.39 -5.31 6.56
C ARG A 383 -7.44 -4.28 6.13
N TYR A 384 -8.34 -3.86 7.01
CA TYR A 384 -9.38 -2.88 6.67
C TYR A 384 -9.04 -1.43 7.05
N SER A 385 -7.76 -1.16 7.31
CA SER A 385 -7.25 0.20 7.46
C SER A 385 -7.14 0.88 6.10
N LYS A 386 -7.78 2.03 5.94
CA LYS A 386 -7.83 2.78 4.67
C LYS A 386 -7.57 4.26 4.89
N TRP A 387 -6.81 4.91 4.01
CA TRP A 387 -6.53 6.35 4.12
C TRP A 387 -5.91 6.72 5.48
N ILE A 388 -4.96 5.91 5.94
CA ILE A 388 -4.14 6.23 7.10
C ILE A 388 -2.89 7.00 6.66
N THR A 389 -2.54 8.06 7.37
CA THR A 389 -1.24 8.75 7.22
C THR A 389 -0.39 8.56 8.47
N VAL A 390 0.81 8.01 8.30
CA VAL A 390 1.88 8.07 9.31
C VAL A 390 2.89 9.11 8.83
N GLN A 391 3.21 10.13 9.62
CA GLN A 391 4.17 11.15 9.19
C GLN A 391 5.06 11.69 10.29
N ASP A 392 6.27 12.11 9.94
CA ASP A 392 7.17 12.80 10.86
C ASP A 392 7.50 11.95 12.10
N CYS A 393 7.61 10.63 11.92
CA CYS A 393 7.85 9.67 12.98
C CYS A 393 9.25 9.08 12.93
N GLN A 394 9.74 8.64 14.09
CA GLN A 394 11.07 8.08 14.25
C GLN A 394 11.03 6.79 15.09
N MET A 395 11.89 5.82 14.79
CA MET A 395 12.05 4.60 15.58
C MET A 395 13.53 4.31 15.85
N TYR A 396 13.88 4.13 17.11
CA TYR A 396 15.24 3.90 17.59
C TYR A 396 15.31 2.65 18.47
N ASP A 397 16.49 2.04 18.57
CA ASP A 397 16.85 1.03 19.57
C ASP A 397 15.75 -0.01 19.81
N MET A 398 15.35 -0.73 18.75
CA MET A 398 14.38 -1.81 18.90
C MET A 398 14.97 -2.96 19.73
N ILE A 399 14.14 -3.60 20.55
CA ILE A 399 14.59 -4.64 21.50
C ILE A 399 13.78 -5.91 21.24
N SER A 400 14.44 -6.91 20.68
CA SER A 400 13.89 -8.23 20.37
C SER A 400 15.01 -9.10 19.83
N MET A 401 14.83 -10.42 19.79
CA MET A 401 15.64 -11.25 18.90
C MET A 401 15.48 -10.75 17.44
N VAL A 402 16.56 -10.75 16.66
CA VAL A 402 16.50 -10.36 15.25
C VAL A 402 16.27 -11.60 14.38
N THR A 403 15.05 -12.14 14.46
CA THR A 403 14.61 -13.30 13.65
C THR A 403 13.24 -13.05 13.03
N GLY A 404 12.74 -14.02 12.25
CA GLY A 404 11.42 -13.97 11.59
C GLY A 404 10.29 -13.51 12.51
N GLY A 405 9.48 -12.54 12.06
CA GLY A 405 8.31 -12.07 12.80
C GLY A 405 8.59 -10.97 13.83
N ARG A 406 9.66 -10.18 13.68
CA ARG A 406 9.98 -9.05 14.57
C ARG A 406 10.43 -7.81 13.79
N ARG A 407 10.39 -6.64 14.45
CA ARG A 407 10.94 -5.35 14.00
C ARG A 407 10.44 -4.89 12.61
N TYR A 408 9.12 -4.86 12.44
CA TYR A 408 8.41 -4.30 11.28
C TYR A 408 7.94 -2.88 11.60
N VAL A 409 8.80 -1.88 11.43
CA VAL A 409 8.59 -0.54 12.00
C VAL A 409 7.29 0.10 11.49
N ILE A 410 7.14 0.22 10.17
CA ILE A 410 5.89 0.61 9.52
C ILE A 410 5.31 -0.60 8.82
N HIS A 411 4.24 -1.16 9.37
CA HIS A 411 3.64 -2.40 8.90
C HIS A 411 2.26 -2.17 8.28
N GLN A 412 2.19 -2.26 6.95
CA GLN A 412 0.97 -2.05 6.18
C GLN A 412 0.34 -3.38 5.76
N MET A 413 -0.89 -3.63 6.21
CA MET A 413 -1.75 -4.73 5.75
C MET A 413 -3.03 -4.23 5.07
N GLY A 414 -3.37 -2.94 5.23
CA GLY A 414 -4.48 -2.27 4.57
C GLY A 414 -4.09 -1.56 3.29
N GLN A 415 -4.96 -0.70 2.77
CA GLN A 415 -4.81 -0.10 1.43
C GLN A 415 -5.00 1.42 1.41
N LEU A 416 -4.42 2.10 0.41
CA LEU A 416 -4.42 3.56 0.28
C LEU A 416 -3.80 4.27 1.50
N ASN A 417 -2.78 3.66 2.10
CA ASN A 417 -2.06 4.22 3.24
C ASN A 417 -0.78 4.93 2.80
N LEU A 418 -0.45 6.01 3.50
CA LEU A 418 0.75 6.82 3.30
C LEU A 418 1.60 6.78 4.56
N ALA A 419 2.88 6.47 4.42
CA ALA A 419 3.88 6.72 5.44
C ALA A 419 4.95 7.66 4.87
N GLN A 420 5.16 8.84 5.47
CA GLN A 420 6.07 9.84 4.94
C GLN A 420 7.02 10.42 5.99
N ARG A 421 8.24 10.78 5.60
CA ARG A 421 9.23 11.39 6.52
C ARG A 421 9.45 10.55 7.77
N ILE A 422 9.73 9.27 7.53
CA ILE A 422 9.99 8.29 8.58
C ILE A 422 11.48 8.05 8.66
N TYR A 423 12.02 8.09 9.88
CA TYR A 423 13.39 7.72 10.16
C TYR A 423 13.42 6.47 11.05
N THR A 424 14.26 5.49 10.73
CA THR A 424 14.37 4.27 11.56
C THR A 424 15.80 3.79 11.72
N GLU A 425 16.12 3.24 12.89
CA GLU A 425 17.36 2.51 13.14
C GLU A 425 17.05 1.09 13.65
N THR A 426 17.98 0.14 13.43
CA THR A 426 17.94 -1.23 14.01
C THR A 426 16.70 -2.05 13.64
N ALA A 427 16.00 -1.65 12.57
CA ALA A 427 14.86 -2.38 12.03
C ALA A 427 15.33 -3.68 11.36
N ARG A 428 14.49 -4.73 11.43
CA ARG A 428 14.64 -5.86 10.51
C ARG A 428 14.01 -5.49 9.17
N HIS A 429 12.75 -5.08 9.18
CA HIS A 429 12.09 -4.51 8.00
C HIS A 429 11.51 -3.14 8.37
N ALA A 430 12.13 -2.06 7.87
CA ALA A 430 11.69 -0.70 8.22
C ALA A 430 10.33 -0.37 7.60
N PHE A 431 10.20 -0.61 6.29
CA PHE A 431 8.97 -0.38 5.53
C PHE A 431 8.45 -1.70 5.00
N THR A 432 7.31 -2.15 5.51
CA THR A 432 6.83 -3.53 5.30
C THR A 432 5.38 -3.54 4.82
N VAL A 433 5.12 -4.33 3.78
CA VAL A 433 3.76 -4.65 3.33
C VAL A 433 3.51 -6.15 3.51
N ASP A 434 2.41 -6.51 4.16
CA ASP A 434 2.05 -7.91 4.48
C ASP A 434 1.55 -8.68 3.23
N SER A 435 1.05 -9.88 3.45
CA SER A 435 0.50 -10.82 2.49
C SER A 435 -0.87 -10.42 1.96
N TRP A 436 -1.02 -10.60 0.64
CA TRP A 436 -2.28 -10.39 -0.10
C TRP A 436 -2.87 -8.99 0.08
N VAL A 437 -2.00 -7.99 0.23
CA VAL A 437 -2.41 -6.60 0.47
C VAL A 437 -2.77 -5.93 -0.85
N PRO A 438 -4.02 -5.47 -1.03
CA PRO A 438 -4.40 -4.63 -2.15
C PRO A 438 -3.79 -3.24 -1.98
N GLY A 439 -3.10 -2.71 -2.99
CA GLY A 439 -2.67 -1.31 -3.01
C GLY A 439 -3.72 -0.39 -3.67
N PRO A 440 -3.33 0.85 -4.03
CA PRO A 440 -2.01 1.44 -3.82
C PRO A 440 -1.60 1.69 -2.36
N ASN A 441 -0.32 1.62 -2.04
CA ASN A 441 0.26 1.97 -0.73
C ASN A 441 1.59 2.69 -0.92
N VAL A 442 1.91 3.68 -0.07
CA VAL A 442 3.04 4.60 -0.30
C VAL A 442 3.95 4.73 0.92
N PHE A 443 5.25 4.62 0.68
CA PHE A 443 6.33 5.10 1.54
C PHE A 443 7.04 6.27 0.84
N LEU A 444 7.15 7.42 1.50
CA LEU A 444 7.60 8.69 0.91
C LEU A 444 8.66 9.41 1.76
N ASP A 445 9.78 9.83 1.15
CA ASP A 445 10.83 10.62 1.80
C ASP A 445 11.32 10.02 3.15
N GLY A 446 11.70 8.75 3.16
CA GLY A 446 12.05 8.01 4.37
C GLY A 446 13.50 7.51 4.35
N GLU A 447 14.07 7.30 5.54
CA GLU A 447 15.42 6.77 5.70
C GLU A 447 15.44 5.67 6.77
N ALA A 448 16.15 4.59 6.48
CA ALA A 448 16.40 3.52 7.43
C ALA A 448 17.89 3.18 7.44
N VAL A 449 18.52 3.23 8.61
CA VAL A 449 19.96 2.96 8.80
C VAL A 449 20.18 1.82 9.79
N ASN A 450 21.39 1.25 9.80
CA ASN A 450 21.74 0.13 10.68
C ASN A 450 20.71 -1.01 10.61
N ASN A 451 20.21 -1.28 9.40
CA ASN A 451 19.16 -2.27 9.20
C ASN A 451 19.74 -3.68 9.29
N TYR A 452 18.97 -4.57 9.88
CA TYR A 452 19.26 -5.99 9.94
C TYR A 452 18.71 -6.77 8.74
N ASN A 453 17.79 -6.17 7.97
CA ASN A 453 17.29 -6.74 6.71
C ASN A 453 16.71 -5.63 5.82
N THR A 454 16.12 -6.02 4.69
CA THR A 454 15.59 -5.09 3.68
C THR A 454 14.18 -4.58 4.00
N SER A 455 13.80 -3.43 3.46
CA SER A 455 12.41 -2.99 3.34
C SER A 455 11.74 -3.64 2.15
N GLU A 456 10.52 -4.13 2.29
CA GLU A 456 9.95 -5.00 1.26
C GLU A 456 8.43 -5.26 1.41
N PRO A 457 7.74 -5.60 0.31
CA PRO A 457 6.65 -6.55 0.41
C PRO A 457 7.18 -7.85 1.03
N HIS A 458 6.65 -8.25 2.18
CA HIS A 458 7.33 -9.23 3.04
C HIS A 458 7.09 -10.69 2.63
N HIS A 459 5.86 -11.01 2.26
CA HIS A 459 5.46 -12.36 1.89
C HIS A 459 4.19 -12.35 1.07
N ARG A 460 4.12 -13.22 0.08
CA ARG A 460 2.99 -13.39 -0.82
C ARG A 460 2.63 -12.11 -1.61
N TRP A 461 1.53 -12.22 -2.34
CA TRP A 461 1.17 -11.31 -3.42
C TRP A 461 0.51 -10.01 -2.93
N SER A 462 1.29 -9.08 -2.38
CA SER A 462 0.87 -7.68 -2.29
C SER A 462 1.07 -6.95 -3.60
N VAL A 463 0.21 -5.97 -3.88
CA VAL A 463 0.20 -5.25 -5.17
C VAL A 463 0.22 -3.73 -5.01
N GLY A 464 0.87 -3.02 -5.93
CA GLY A 464 0.79 -1.56 -6.00
C GLY A 464 1.46 -0.80 -4.85
N GLY A 465 2.66 -1.19 -4.43
CA GLY A 465 3.46 -0.40 -3.50
C GLY A 465 4.35 0.63 -4.21
N LEU A 466 4.50 1.81 -3.61
CA LEU A 466 5.44 2.84 -4.04
C LEU A 466 6.46 3.11 -2.92
N PHE A 467 7.74 2.97 -3.25
CA PHE A 467 8.86 3.52 -2.48
C PHE A 467 9.37 4.75 -3.22
N ASP A 468 9.07 5.95 -2.72
CA ASP A 468 9.42 7.23 -3.35
C ASP A 468 10.38 8.01 -2.45
N ASN A 469 11.59 8.30 -2.93
CA ASN A 469 12.67 8.91 -2.14
C ASN A 469 12.97 8.15 -0.85
N ILE A 470 13.01 6.82 -0.92
CA ILE A 470 13.38 5.97 0.21
C ILE A 470 14.88 5.67 0.16
N LYS A 471 15.58 5.98 1.25
CA LYS A 471 16.98 5.61 1.47
C LYS A 471 17.06 4.44 2.43
N ALA A 472 17.05 3.23 1.88
CA ALA A 472 17.13 1.96 2.61
C ALA A 472 17.45 0.82 1.63
N PRO A 473 17.98 -0.32 2.09
CA PRO A 473 17.95 -1.56 1.33
C PRO A 473 16.50 -1.96 1.04
N ILE A 474 16.15 -2.21 -0.23
CA ILE A 474 14.81 -2.60 -0.67
C ILE A 474 14.86 -3.93 -1.42
N SER A 475 13.90 -4.84 -1.19
CA SER A 475 13.80 -6.10 -1.91
C SER A 475 12.38 -6.38 -2.41
N ILE A 476 12.19 -6.50 -3.72
CA ILE A 476 10.92 -6.88 -4.34
C ILE A 476 11.22 -8.07 -5.25
N ARG A 477 10.88 -9.28 -4.81
CA ARG A 477 11.42 -10.53 -5.37
C ARG A 477 10.56 -11.76 -5.12
N ASP A 478 10.87 -12.85 -5.81
CA ASP A 478 10.50 -14.20 -5.37
C ASP A 478 11.35 -14.59 -4.15
N ARG A 479 10.70 -14.77 -3.01
CA ARG A 479 11.29 -15.17 -1.74
C ARG A 479 11.29 -16.69 -1.55
N ALA A 480 10.82 -17.44 -2.54
CA ALA A 480 10.81 -18.90 -2.58
C ALA A 480 10.28 -19.52 -1.28
N TRP A 481 11.05 -20.43 -0.67
CA TRP A 481 10.70 -21.15 0.55
C TRP A 481 10.94 -20.39 1.86
N LEU A 482 11.30 -19.11 1.82
CA LEU A 482 11.41 -18.30 3.04
C LEU A 482 10.08 -18.30 3.82
N GLY A 483 10.17 -18.13 5.14
CA GLY A 483 9.09 -18.45 6.07
C GLY A 483 8.46 -19.81 5.79
N SER A 484 7.14 -19.84 5.61
CA SER A 484 6.40 -21.06 5.26
C SER A 484 6.20 -21.28 3.76
N GLY A 485 6.79 -20.47 2.88
CA GLY A 485 6.44 -20.43 1.45
C GLY A 485 6.00 -19.03 1.05
N HIS A 486 6.89 -18.07 1.28
CA HIS A 486 6.62 -16.66 1.01
C HIS A 486 6.43 -16.37 -0.48
N GLY A 487 7.12 -17.10 -1.37
CA GLY A 487 6.97 -16.98 -2.82
C GLY A 487 7.17 -15.55 -3.35
N TRP A 488 6.50 -15.21 -4.45
CA TRP A 488 6.46 -13.86 -4.99
C TRP A 488 5.99 -12.84 -3.95
N ALA A 489 6.82 -11.83 -3.70
CA ALA A 489 6.51 -10.73 -2.82
C ALA A 489 6.63 -9.40 -3.59
N GLY A 490 5.46 -8.80 -3.87
CA GLY A 490 5.31 -7.55 -4.60
C GLY A 490 5.08 -7.72 -6.11
N ALA A 491 3.97 -7.19 -6.59
CA ALA A 491 3.61 -7.10 -8.00
C ALA A 491 3.06 -5.70 -8.34
N ASN A 492 3.42 -5.15 -9.50
CA ASN A 492 3.11 -3.76 -9.88
C ASN A 492 3.66 -2.72 -8.89
N TYR A 493 4.84 -2.98 -8.32
CA TYR A 493 5.55 -2.07 -7.42
C TYR A 493 6.42 -1.08 -8.18
N VAL A 494 6.61 0.10 -7.62
CA VAL A 494 7.49 1.15 -8.15
C VAL A 494 8.47 1.59 -7.06
N THR A 495 9.76 1.64 -7.42
CA THR A 495 10.77 2.38 -6.68
C THR A 495 11.15 3.61 -7.50
N TRP A 496 11.01 4.79 -6.90
CA TRP A 496 11.23 6.08 -7.55
C TRP A 496 12.27 6.88 -6.78
N ASN A 497 13.36 7.26 -7.44
CA ASN A 497 14.47 8.01 -6.84
C ASN A 497 14.93 7.43 -5.49
N THR A 498 14.95 6.11 -5.36
CA THR A 498 15.40 5.43 -4.14
C THR A 498 16.92 5.36 -4.07
N GLN A 499 17.46 5.18 -2.87
CA GLN A 499 18.88 5.03 -2.63
C GLN A 499 19.18 3.83 -1.73
N GLY A 500 20.24 3.07 -2.03
CA GLY A 500 20.69 1.93 -1.24
C GLY A 500 20.88 0.66 -2.07
N GLU A 501 20.81 -0.50 -1.43
CA GLU A 501 20.75 -1.77 -2.15
C GLU A 501 19.32 -2.01 -2.67
N LEU A 502 19.19 -2.49 -3.91
CA LEU A 502 17.88 -2.82 -4.49
C LEU A 502 17.89 -4.16 -5.21
N THR A 503 16.99 -5.04 -4.79
CA THR A 503 16.55 -6.20 -5.58
C THR A 503 15.19 -5.92 -6.19
N LEU A 504 15.06 -6.13 -7.50
CA LEU A 504 13.80 -5.97 -8.22
C LEU A 504 13.63 -7.08 -9.25
N GLN A 505 12.67 -7.96 -9.06
CA GLN A 505 12.30 -8.99 -10.03
C GLN A 505 10.93 -8.73 -10.63
N ARG A 506 10.71 -9.23 -11.84
CA ARG A 506 9.42 -9.23 -12.52
C ARG A 506 8.67 -10.53 -12.20
N PRO A 507 7.57 -10.48 -11.44
CA PRO A 507 6.72 -11.65 -11.25
C PRO A 507 5.96 -11.97 -12.56
N PRO A 508 5.58 -13.23 -12.81
CA PRO A 508 4.71 -13.54 -13.94
C PRO A 508 3.42 -12.73 -13.85
N THR A 509 2.87 -12.30 -14.99
CA THR A 509 1.60 -11.54 -15.07
C THR A 509 1.63 -10.10 -14.54
N ALA A 510 2.77 -9.60 -14.04
CA ALA A 510 2.89 -8.23 -13.50
C ALA A 510 4.27 -7.62 -13.77
N GLN A 511 4.42 -6.30 -13.57
CA GLN A 511 5.67 -5.59 -13.81
C GLN A 511 6.07 -4.74 -12.61
N ASN A 512 7.28 -4.97 -12.07
CA ASN A 512 7.85 -4.09 -11.05
C ASN A 512 8.84 -3.11 -11.71
N TYR A 513 8.96 -1.89 -11.19
CA TYR A 513 9.73 -0.79 -11.79
C TYR A 513 10.75 -0.18 -10.81
N ALA A 514 11.94 0.10 -11.30
CA ALA A 514 12.95 0.94 -10.65
C ALA A 514 13.33 2.09 -11.58
N ILE A 515 13.05 3.31 -11.14
CA ILE A 515 13.27 4.53 -11.90
C ILE A 515 14.07 5.50 -11.06
N GLY A 516 15.25 5.89 -11.55
CA GLY A 516 16.12 6.86 -10.88
C GLY A 516 16.83 6.32 -9.65
N HIS A 517 17.03 5.00 -9.55
CA HIS A 517 17.68 4.38 -8.39
C HIS A 517 19.18 4.70 -8.32
N VAL A 518 19.68 5.06 -7.15
CA VAL A 518 21.12 5.29 -6.88
C VAL A 518 21.62 4.27 -5.84
N GLY A 519 22.51 3.38 -6.27
CA GLY A 519 23.09 2.38 -5.39
C GLY A 519 23.30 1.04 -6.09
N SER A 520 23.51 0.00 -5.28
CA SER A 520 23.88 -1.33 -5.78
C SER A 520 22.64 -2.16 -6.12
N LYS A 521 22.63 -2.72 -7.32
CA LYS A 521 21.67 -3.77 -7.68
C LYS A 521 22.08 -5.10 -7.04
N VAL A 522 21.19 -5.70 -6.27
CA VAL A 522 21.40 -6.96 -5.56
C VAL A 522 20.55 -8.06 -6.19
N PRO A 523 21.11 -9.25 -6.52
CA PRO A 523 20.34 -10.34 -7.08
C PRO A 523 19.25 -10.85 -6.13
N GLY A 524 18.21 -11.46 -6.70
CA GLY A 524 17.19 -12.17 -5.93
C GLY A 524 17.73 -13.40 -5.22
N LEU A 525 16.92 -13.96 -4.30
CA LEU A 525 17.25 -15.24 -3.66
C LEU A 525 17.32 -16.37 -4.69
N VAL A 526 16.43 -16.34 -5.67
CA VAL A 526 16.31 -17.29 -6.78
C VAL A 526 16.24 -16.53 -8.11
N PRO A 527 16.73 -17.06 -9.23
CA PRO A 527 17.34 -18.38 -9.38
C PRO A 527 18.68 -18.53 -8.66
N ASN A 528 19.00 -19.76 -8.26
CA ASN A 528 20.31 -20.19 -7.75
C ASN A 528 20.49 -21.70 -8.06
N ASP A 529 21.59 -22.30 -7.61
CA ASP A 529 21.88 -23.73 -7.86
C ASP A 529 20.80 -24.69 -7.32
N TYR A 530 20.05 -24.26 -6.29
CA TYR A 530 19.00 -25.07 -5.66
C TYR A 530 17.64 -24.93 -6.36
N ASP A 531 17.24 -23.71 -6.74
CA ASP A 531 16.07 -23.45 -7.61
C ASP A 531 16.53 -22.68 -8.84
N PRO A 532 16.83 -23.37 -9.96
CA PRO A 532 17.42 -22.76 -11.15
C PRO A 532 16.38 -22.13 -12.09
N ARG A 533 15.07 -22.19 -11.77
CA ARG A 533 14.03 -21.68 -12.68
C ARG A 533 14.21 -20.18 -12.89
N PRO A 534 14.11 -19.67 -14.12
CA PRO A 534 14.42 -18.27 -14.42
C PRO A 534 13.45 -17.34 -13.69
N ARG A 535 13.99 -16.27 -13.09
CA ARG A 535 13.21 -15.10 -12.66
C ARG A 535 13.70 -13.94 -13.50
N GLU A 536 12.76 -13.29 -14.15
CA GLU A 536 13.07 -12.09 -14.90
C GLU A 536 13.36 -10.93 -13.97
N ASP A 537 14.24 -10.06 -14.43
CA ASP A 537 14.54 -8.82 -13.76
C ASP A 537 13.39 -7.83 -13.93
N GLY A 538 13.21 -6.93 -12.96
CA GLY A 538 12.22 -5.85 -13.10
C GLY A 538 12.61 -4.85 -14.20
N TYR A 539 11.77 -3.84 -14.41
CA TYR A 539 12.09 -2.76 -15.34
C TYR A 539 13.01 -1.77 -14.65
N TRP A 540 14.17 -1.48 -15.23
CA TRP A 540 15.15 -0.54 -14.70
C TRP A 540 15.37 0.63 -15.65
N CYS A 541 15.34 1.85 -15.13
CA CYS A 541 15.59 3.07 -15.88
C CYS A 541 16.35 4.09 -15.04
N SER A 542 17.32 4.79 -15.65
CA SER A 542 18.14 5.81 -14.99
C SER A 542 18.84 5.29 -13.73
N CYS A 543 19.50 4.13 -13.82
CA CYS A 543 20.29 3.61 -12.70
C CYS A 543 21.57 4.43 -12.50
N GLY A 544 21.91 4.71 -11.24
CA GLY A 544 23.07 5.53 -10.86
C GLY A 544 22.81 7.03 -10.84
N GLN A 545 21.60 7.48 -11.22
CA GLN A 545 21.22 8.89 -11.18
C GLN A 545 19.70 9.05 -10.98
N HIS A 546 19.30 9.93 -10.06
CA HIS A 546 17.89 10.31 -9.91
C HIS A 546 17.32 10.97 -11.16
N VAL A 547 16.06 10.65 -11.47
CA VAL A 547 15.30 11.37 -12.51
C VAL A 547 14.86 12.74 -11.99
N VAL A 548 14.69 13.70 -12.91
CA VAL A 548 14.44 15.12 -12.58
C VAL A 548 13.07 15.37 -11.96
N ILE A 549 12.10 14.49 -12.18
CA ILE A 549 10.84 14.51 -11.41
C ILE A 549 11.17 13.96 -10.02
N ASN A 550 11.30 14.87 -9.05
CA ASN A 550 11.81 14.53 -7.73
C ASN A 550 10.98 13.49 -6.96
N SER A 551 9.67 13.42 -7.18
CA SER A 551 8.80 12.44 -6.53
C SER A 551 7.60 12.15 -7.42
N LEU A 552 7.35 10.86 -7.66
CA LEU A 552 6.19 10.40 -8.41
C LEU A 552 4.89 10.69 -7.67
N TYR A 553 4.83 10.39 -6.36
CA TYR A 553 3.63 10.62 -5.55
C TYR A 553 3.26 12.10 -5.51
N LYS A 554 4.24 12.98 -5.25
CA LYS A 554 3.99 14.43 -5.19
C LYS A 554 3.57 14.98 -6.54
N GLN A 555 4.21 14.56 -7.64
CA GLN A 555 3.79 14.99 -8.97
C GLN A 555 2.34 14.57 -9.26
N GLN A 556 1.99 13.30 -9.03
CA GLN A 556 0.62 12.80 -9.20
C GLN A 556 -0.40 13.54 -8.30
N LEU A 557 -0.02 13.85 -7.07
CA LEU A 557 -0.88 14.58 -6.14
C LEU A 557 -1.13 16.02 -6.59
N MET A 558 -0.09 16.69 -7.11
CA MET A 558 -0.22 18.03 -7.68
C MET A 558 -1.17 18.03 -8.87
N GLU A 559 -1.12 17.02 -9.71
CA GLU A 559 -1.99 16.89 -10.88
C GLU A 559 -3.44 16.65 -10.49
N ARG A 560 -3.67 15.81 -9.48
CA ARG A 560 -5.02 15.47 -9.03
C ARG A 560 -5.68 16.60 -8.23
N LEU A 561 -4.94 17.28 -7.36
CA LEU A 561 -5.50 18.21 -6.36
C LEU A 561 -4.86 19.62 -6.33
N GLY A 562 -3.85 19.88 -7.16
CA GLY A 562 -3.17 21.17 -7.24
C GLY A 562 -2.11 21.40 -6.15
N ARG A 563 -1.47 22.58 -6.22
CA ARG A 563 -0.34 22.95 -5.34
C ARG A 563 -0.69 23.05 -3.85
N ASN A 564 -1.95 23.33 -3.51
CA ASN A 564 -2.39 23.38 -2.11
C ASN A 564 -2.29 22.01 -1.46
N ALA A 565 -2.64 20.94 -2.17
CA ALA A 565 -2.50 19.57 -1.67
C ALA A 565 -1.05 19.19 -1.36
N LEU A 566 -0.09 19.69 -2.15
CA LEU A 566 1.33 19.55 -1.83
C LEU A 566 1.73 20.31 -0.57
N SER A 567 1.19 21.51 -0.39
CA SER A 567 1.49 22.34 0.78
C SER A 567 0.99 21.67 2.06
N ASN A 568 -0.17 21.02 2.00
CA ASN A 568 -0.79 20.30 3.12
C ASN A 568 0.02 19.09 3.62
N ILE A 569 0.92 18.53 2.81
CA ILE A 569 1.72 17.35 3.16
C ILE A 569 3.19 17.69 3.43
N LYS A 570 3.57 18.97 3.38
CA LYS A 570 4.90 19.42 3.80
C LYS A 570 4.98 19.40 5.33
N LYS A 571 6.23 19.43 5.82
CA LYS A 571 6.51 19.68 7.24
C LYS A 571 6.37 21.17 7.55
#